data_AF-A0AAV0D840-F1
#
_entry.id   AF-A0AAV0D840-F1
#
_cell.length_a   1.000
_cell.length_b   1.000
_cell.length_c   1.000
_cell.angle_alpha   90.00
_cell.angle_beta   90.00
_cell.angle_gamma   90.00
#
_symmetry.space_group_name_H-M   'P 1'
#
loop_
_entity.id
_entity.type
_entity.pdbx_description
1 polymer ?
#
loop_
_entity_poly.entity_id
_entity_poly.type
_entity_poly.pdbx_seq_one_letter_code
_entity_poly.pdbx_strand_id
1 'polypeptide(L)'
;MGAGESIPGPRRSDIYSARGAVEVALKRVDLNSLNGFGFSKDKRMELAMELTWMKTFLITSEKTGHGRKVADVWCPAIELLAGNCDDSFLKTTQRLDAACKKLASLRQKIQPFVVPTCPCDHPPPPSKPVIVKSCHCHCDHPSRSKR
;
A
#
# COMPACT_ATOMS: atom_id res chain seq x y z
N MET A 1 -30.47 11.27 -35.43
CA MET A 1 -29.69 11.74 -34.26
C MET A 1 -29.49 10.55 -33.35
N GLY A 2 -28.33 9.87 -33.45
CA GLY A 2 -28.03 8.70 -32.63
C GLY A 2 -27.34 9.14 -31.35
N ALA A 3 -27.94 8.85 -30.20
CA ALA A 3 -27.31 9.02 -28.90
C ALA A 3 -26.13 8.05 -28.83
N GLY A 4 -24.91 8.59 -28.83
CA GLY A 4 -23.72 7.82 -28.51
C GLY A 4 -23.81 7.39 -27.05
N GLU A 5 -24.07 6.10 -26.82
CA GLU A 5 -23.87 5.47 -25.53
C GLU A 5 -22.38 5.59 -25.17
N SER A 6 -22.06 6.61 -24.39
CA SER A 6 -20.77 6.73 -23.72
C SER A 6 -20.65 5.56 -22.74
N ILE A 7 -19.99 4.49 -23.19
CA ILE A 7 -19.54 3.41 -22.31
C ILE A 7 -18.66 4.08 -21.24
N PRO A 8 -19.05 4.12 -19.95
CA PRO A 8 -18.18 4.66 -18.92
C PRO A 8 -16.94 3.77 -18.90
N GLY A 9 -15.81 4.33 -19.31
CA GLY A 9 -14.51 3.66 -19.22
C GLY A 9 -14.27 3.16 -17.79
N PRO A 10 -13.43 2.14 -17.60
CA PRO A 10 -13.14 1.60 -16.28
C PRO A 10 -12.75 2.75 -15.36
N ARG A 11 -13.50 2.92 -14.26
CA ARG A 11 -13.21 3.95 -13.26
C ARG A 11 -11.74 3.81 -12.90
N ARG A 12 -10.93 4.81 -13.25
CA ARG A 12 -9.54 4.87 -12.79
C ARG A 12 -9.62 4.94 -11.28
N SER A 13 -9.27 3.85 -10.61
CA SER A 13 -9.05 3.86 -9.18
C SER A 13 -7.93 4.85 -8.91
N ASP A 14 -8.26 5.95 -8.26
CA ASP A 14 -7.29 6.94 -7.85
C ASP A 14 -6.83 6.69 -6.41
N ILE A 15 -5.77 7.40 -6.03
CA ILE A 15 -5.15 7.27 -4.72
C ILE A 15 -6.11 7.54 -3.55
N TYR A 16 -7.17 8.34 -3.76
CA TYR A 16 -8.16 8.66 -2.75
C TYR A 16 -9.19 7.55 -2.61
N SER A 17 -9.64 6.94 -3.71
CA SER A 17 -10.54 5.79 -3.71
C SER A 17 -9.89 4.59 -3.00
N ALA A 18 -8.64 4.28 -3.38
CA ALA A 18 -7.87 3.21 -2.75
C ALA A 18 -7.64 3.48 -1.24
N ARG A 19 -7.34 4.73 -0.86
CA ARG A 19 -7.18 5.11 0.55
C ARG A 19 -8.48 4.93 1.32
N GLY A 20 -9.61 5.35 0.76
CA GLY A 20 -10.93 5.19 1.36
C GLY A 20 -11.27 3.72 1.62
N ALA A 21 -11.01 2.84 0.64
CA ALA A 21 -11.22 1.41 0.80
C ALA A 21 -10.35 0.81 1.93
N VAL A 22 -9.07 1.19 2.01
CA VAL A 22 -8.17 0.75 3.08
C VAL A 22 -8.63 1.26 4.46
N GLU A 23 -9.12 2.49 4.55
CA GLU A 23 -9.64 3.03 5.82
C GLU A 23 -10.91 2.31 6.29
N VAL A 24 -11.81 1.98 5.37
CA VAL A 24 -12.99 1.16 5.68
C VAL A 24 -12.57 -0.24 6.15
N ALA A 25 -11.62 -0.87 5.45
CA ALA A 25 -11.08 -2.17 5.85
C ALA A 25 -10.43 -2.13 7.24
N LEU A 26 -9.61 -1.12 7.54
CA LEU A 26 -8.98 -0.96 8.86
C LEU A 26 -10.00 -0.81 9.99
N LYS A 27 -11.08 -0.05 9.77
CA LYS A 27 -12.17 0.09 10.75
C LYS A 27 -12.88 -1.23 11.03
N ARG A 28 -12.99 -2.12 10.04
CA ARG A 28 -13.62 -3.44 10.19
C ARG A 28 -12.72 -4.45 10.88
N VAL A 29 -11.41 -4.34 10.67
CA VAL A 29 -10.40 -5.18 11.34
C VAL A 29 -10.17 -4.74 12.80
N ASP A 30 -10.92 -3.74 13.30
CA ASP A 30 -10.81 -3.28 14.68
C ASP A 30 -10.80 -4.46 15.66
N LEU A 31 -9.72 -4.50 16.44
CA LEU A 31 -9.39 -5.59 17.35
C LEU A 31 -10.46 -5.75 18.44
N ASN A 32 -11.24 -4.70 18.70
CA ASN A 32 -12.30 -4.66 19.69
C ASN A 32 -13.65 -5.22 19.20
N SER A 33 -13.97 -5.14 17.90
CA SER A 33 -15.30 -5.49 17.37
C SER A 33 -15.46 -6.96 16.97
N LEU A 34 -14.37 -7.68 16.72
CA LEU A 34 -14.40 -9.07 16.20
C LEU A 34 -14.28 -10.16 17.28
N ASN A 35 -14.45 -9.82 18.56
CA ASN A 35 -14.34 -10.77 19.68
C ASN A 35 -15.39 -11.91 19.68
N GLY A 36 -16.40 -11.85 18.80
CA GLY A 36 -17.43 -12.90 18.69
C GLY A 36 -17.05 -14.14 17.87
N PHE A 37 -15.94 -14.13 17.11
CA PHE A 37 -15.67 -15.17 16.10
C PHE A 37 -14.50 -16.13 16.40
N GLY A 38 -13.91 -16.08 17.60
CA GLY A 38 -12.86 -17.04 18.00
C GLY A 38 -11.55 -16.95 17.19
N PHE A 39 -11.31 -15.86 16.45
CA PHE A 39 -10.06 -15.63 15.73
C PHE A 39 -8.92 -15.28 16.68
N SER A 40 -7.73 -15.86 16.46
CA SER A 40 -6.55 -15.43 17.18
C SER A 40 -6.30 -13.94 16.92
N LYS A 41 -6.04 -13.21 18.01
CA LYS A 41 -5.71 -11.79 17.99
C LYS A 41 -4.57 -11.49 17.02
N ASP A 42 -3.62 -12.43 16.91
CA ASP A 42 -2.45 -12.35 16.06
C ASP A 42 -2.80 -12.23 14.57
N LYS A 43 -3.79 -13.01 14.10
CA LYS A 43 -4.19 -12.98 12.68
C LYS A 43 -4.85 -11.66 12.29
N ARG A 44 -5.73 -11.14 13.15
CA ARG A 44 -6.31 -9.81 12.95
C ARG A 44 -5.23 -8.73 12.96
N MET A 45 -4.25 -8.86 13.84
CA MET A 45 -3.11 -7.94 13.91
C MET A 45 -2.25 -7.99 12.64
N GLU A 46 -1.94 -9.17 12.11
CA GLU A 46 -1.23 -9.31 10.83
C GLU A 46 -1.96 -8.60 9.68
N LEU A 47 -3.29 -8.80 9.55
CA LEU A 47 -4.09 -8.12 8.53
C LEU A 47 -4.10 -6.60 8.73
N ALA A 48 -4.25 -6.13 9.98
CA ALA A 48 -4.22 -4.71 10.31
C ALA A 48 -2.86 -4.07 9.96
N MET A 49 -1.76 -4.78 10.19
CA MET A 49 -0.42 -4.32 9.82
C MET A 49 -0.27 -4.14 8.31
N GLU A 50 -0.71 -5.12 7.51
CA GLU A 50 -0.61 -5.03 6.06
C GLU A 50 -1.52 -3.91 5.50
N LEU A 51 -2.74 -3.76 6.02
CA LEU A 51 -3.61 -2.62 5.66
C LEU A 51 -3.01 -1.27 6.07
N THR A 52 -2.38 -1.19 7.24
CA THR A 52 -1.69 0.03 7.72
C THR A 52 -0.52 0.38 6.82
N TRP A 53 0.23 -0.63 6.36
CA TRP A 53 1.30 -0.43 5.39
C TRP A 53 0.76 0.14 4.07
N MET A 54 -0.34 -0.40 3.54
CA MET A 54 -0.99 0.13 2.32
C MET A 54 -1.44 1.57 2.50
N LYS A 55 -2.06 1.90 3.64
CA LYS A 55 -2.46 3.28 3.96
C LYS A 55 -1.26 4.20 3.96
N THR A 56 -0.16 3.77 4.57
CA THR A 56 1.08 4.55 4.67
C THR A 56 1.69 4.78 3.31
N PHE A 57 1.78 3.73 2.48
CA PHE A 57 2.25 3.81 1.09
C PHE A 57 1.45 4.83 0.27
N LEU A 58 0.11 4.81 0.35
CA LEU A 58 -0.74 5.76 -0.38
C LEU A 58 -0.50 7.21 0.10
N ILE A 59 -0.44 7.43 1.41
CA ILE A 59 -0.21 8.77 1.99
C ILE A 59 1.15 9.33 1.61
N THR A 60 2.21 8.52 1.65
CA THR A 60 3.57 8.99 1.31
C THR A 60 3.72 9.20 -0.19
N SER A 61 3.09 8.34 -0.99
CA SER A 61 3.10 8.43 -2.45
C SER A 61 2.40 9.68 -2.97
N GLU A 62 1.32 10.11 -2.32
CA GLU A 62 0.58 11.34 -2.67
C GLU A 62 1.48 12.59 -2.68
N LYS A 63 2.50 12.62 -1.81
CA LYS A 63 3.37 13.78 -1.57
C LYS A 63 4.42 14.02 -2.65
N THR A 64 4.67 13.06 -3.54
CA THR A 64 5.72 13.19 -4.57
C THR A 64 5.19 12.84 -5.96
N GLY A 65 5.72 13.49 -7.00
CA GLY A 65 5.32 13.18 -8.38
C GLY A 65 5.69 11.75 -8.80
N HIS A 66 6.84 11.24 -8.35
CA HIS A 66 7.23 9.85 -8.57
C HIS A 66 6.32 8.87 -7.80
N GLY A 67 6.08 9.15 -6.51
CA GLY A 67 5.20 8.35 -5.66
C GLY A 67 3.79 8.24 -6.24
N ARG A 68 3.21 9.33 -6.73
CA ARG A 68 1.88 9.31 -7.38
C ARG A 68 1.86 8.38 -8.59
N LYS A 69 2.86 8.46 -9.47
CA LYS A 69 2.97 7.56 -10.65
C LYS A 69 3.05 6.09 -10.25
N VAL A 70 3.82 5.77 -9.20
CA VAL A 70 3.91 4.41 -8.68
C VAL A 70 2.57 3.98 -8.08
N ALA A 71 1.96 4.82 -7.24
CA ALA A 71 0.68 4.53 -6.61
C ALA A 71 -0.43 4.32 -7.64
N ASP A 72 -0.54 5.13 -8.68
CA ASP A 72 -1.58 5.02 -9.72
C ASP A 72 -1.60 3.63 -10.38
N VAL A 73 -0.44 2.96 -10.50
CA VAL A 73 -0.34 1.58 -11.03
C VAL A 73 -0.96 0.57 -10.06
N TRP A 74 -0.80 0.79 -8.75
CA TRP A 74 -1.17 -0.17 -7.71
C TRP A 74 -2.53 0.13 -7.06
N CYS A 75 -3.07 1.34 -7.20
CA CYS A 75 -4.36 1.75 -6.62
C CYS A 75 -5.50 0.77 -6.92
N PRO A 76 -5.71 0.30 -8.18
CA PRO A 76 -6.78 -0.66 -8.46
C PRO A 76 -6.64 -1.98 -7.67
N ALA A 77 -5.41 -2.48 -7.51
CA ALA A 77 -5.17 -3.72 -6.76
C ALA A 77 -5.34 -3.52 -5.26
N ILE A 78 -4.90 -2.36 -4.72
CA ILE A 78 -5.08 -2.00 -3.33
C ILE A 78 -6.57 -1.86 -3.01
N GLU A 79 -7.31 -1.11 -3.83
CA GLU A 79 -8.75 -0.90 -3.66
C GLU A 79 -9.51 -2.22 -3.70
N LEU A 80 -9.23 -3.09 -4.68
CA LEU A 80 -9.87 -4.39 -4.79
C LEU A 80 -9.60 -5.28 -3.57
N LEU A 81 -8.35 -5.36 -3.11
CA LEU A 81 -7.99 -6.19 -1.96
C LEU A 81 -8.55 -5.64 -0.65
N ALA A 82 -8.54 -4.33 -0.46
CA ALA A 82 -9.15 -3.68 0.69
C ALA A 82 -10.68 -3.79 0.67
N GLY A 83 -11.31 -3.64 -0.50
CA GLY A 83 -12.76 -3.80 -0.67
C GLY A 83 -13.24 -5.21 -0.32
N ASN A 84 -12.44 -6.24 -0.61
CA ASN A 84 -12.71 -7.62 -0.22
C ASN A 84 -12.54 -7.87 1.29
N CYS A 85 -12.01 -6.93 2.08
CA CYS A 85 -11.94 -7.04 3.53
C CYS A 85 -13.25 -6.54 4.18
N ASP A 86 -14.39 -7.11 3.76
CA ASP A 86 -15.68 -6.87 4.40
C ASP A 86 -15.99 -7.88 5.51
N ASP A 87 -16.95 -7.52 6.37
CA ASP A 87 -17.35 -8.33 7.53
C ASP A 87 -17.90 -9.71 7.15
N SER A 88 -18.35 -9.89 5.90
CA SER A 88 -18.84 -11.17 5.39
C SER A 88 -17.71 -12.07 4.89
N PHE A 89 -16.65 -11.46 4.34
CA PHE A 89 -15.47 -12.13 3.85
C PHE A 89 -14.57 -12.60 5.00
N LEU A 90 -14.41 -11.78 6.05
CA LEU A 90 -13.52 -12.08 7.17
C LEU A 90 -14.12 -13.07 8.20
N LYS A 91 -15.25 -13.71 7.90
CA LYS A 91 -15.94 -14.68 8.79
C LYS A 91 -15.21 -16.00 9.00
N THR A 92 -14.11 -16.28 8.28
CA THR A 92 -13.34 -17.51 8.49
C THR A 92 -11.85 -17.21 8.55
N THR A 93 -11.12 -17.98 9.38
CA THR A 93 -9.67 -17.87 9.53
C THR A 93 -8.96 -18.04 8.20
N GLN A 94 -9.43 -18.98 7.37
CA GLN A 94 -8.88 -19.23 6.03
C GLN A 94 -8.98 -18.00 5.11
N ARG A 95 -10.11 -17.28 5.15
CA ARG A 95 -10.31 -16.07 4.32
C ARG A 95 -9.49 -14.90 4.84
N LEU A 96 -9.36 -14.77 6.15
CA LEU A 96 -8.51 -13.77 6.79
C LEU A 96 -7.03 -14.01 6.43
N ASP A 97 -6.55 -15.26 6.53
CA ASP A 97 -5.21 -15.65 6.09
C ASP A 97 -4.98 -15.38 4.61
N ALA A 98 -5.97 -15.69 3.76
CA ALA A 98 -5.89 -15.42 2.32
C ALA A 98 -5.80 -13.91 2.03
N ALA A 99 -6.57 -13.08 2.73
CA ALA A 99 -6.51 -11.62 2.61
C ALA A 99 -5.13 -11.10 3.03
N CYS A 100 -4.64 -11.54 4.19
CA CYS A 100 -3.31 -11.18 4.70
C CYS A 100 -2.21 -11.55 3.70
N LYS A 101 -2.19 -12.79 3.20
CA LYS A 101 -1.21 -13.26 2.20
C LYS A 101 -1.24 -12.45 0.91
N LYS A 102 -2.43 -12.10 0.42
CA LYS A 102 -2.58 -11.29 -0.80
C LYS A 102 -2.04 -9.87 -0.61
N LEU A 103 -2.33 -9.24 0.53
CA LEU A 103 -1.81 -7.91 0.85
C LEU A 103 -0.29 -7.93 1.06
N ALA A 104 0.24 -8.92 1.78
CA ALA A 104 1.69 -9.08 1.97
C ALA A 104 2.40 -9.33 0.63
N SER A 105 1.83 -10.14 -0.26
CA SER A 105 2.36 -10.35 -1.61
C SER A 105 2.35 -9.06 -2.44
N LEU A 106 1.28 -8.26 -2.33
CA LEU A 106 1.22 -6.95 -2.97
C LEU A 106 2.31 -6.02 -2.43
N ARG A 107 2.49 -5.97 -1.12
CA ARG A 107 3.56 -5.18 -0.47
C ARG A 107 4.93 -5.56 -1.03
N GLN A 108 5.25 -6.84 -1.14
CA GLN A 108 6.52 -7.31 -1.71
C GLN A 108 6.74 -6.86 -3.14
N LYS A 109 5.68 -6.73 -3.95
CA LYS A 109 5.75 -6.23 -5.33
C LYS A 109 5.93 -4.71 -5.38
N ILE A 110 5.34 -3.98 -4.45
CA ILE A 110 5.45 -2.52 -4.37
C ILE A 110 6.79 -2.09 -3.77
N GLN A 111 7.31 -2.84 -2.80
CA GLN A 111 8.49 -2.48 -1.99
C GLN A 111 9.73 -2.04 -2.79
N PRO A 112 10.09 -2.64 -3.95
CA PRO A 112 11.21 -2.16 -4.77
C PRO A 112 11.04 -0.73 -5.30
N PHE A 113 9.81 -0.23 -5.39
CA PHE A 113 9.49 1.12 -5.87
C PHE A 113 9.30 2.12 -4.73
N VAL A 114 9.24 1.65 -3.48
CA VAL A 114 9.25 2.49 -2.28
C VAL A 114 10.71 2.82 -1.98
N VAL A 115 11.30 3.67 -2.82
CA VAL A 115 12.68 4.12 -2.62
C VAL A 115 12.69 5.02 -1.38
N PRO A 116 13.56 4.78 -0.39
CA PRO A 116 13.92 5.84 0.54
C PRO A 116 14.62 6.89 -0.31
N THR A 117 13.93 7.98 -0.62
CA THR A 117 14.54 9.12 -1.31
C THR A 117 15.78 9.49 -0.51
N CYS A 118 16.97 9.25 -1.08
CA CYS A 118 18.16 9.88 -0.53
C CYS A 118 17.88 11.38 -0.51
N PRO A 119 18.21 12.11 0.57
CA PRO A 119 18.17 13.58 0.55
C PRO A 119 19.12 14.17 -0.49
N CYS A 120 19.98 13.35 -1.09
CA CYS A 120 20.76 13.65 -2.26
C CYS A 120 19.93 13.39 -3.53
N ASP A 121 19.60 14.47 -4.24
CA ASP A 121 18.72 14.54 -5.42
C ASP A 121 19.37 13.88 -6.68
N HIS A 122 19.68 12.59 -6.58
CA HIS A 122 20.25 11.82 -7.69
C HIS A 122 19.21 10.85 -8.27
N PRO A 123 19.21 10.63 -9.60
CA PRO A 123 18.24 9.76 -10.25
C PRO A 123 18.28 8.34 -9.66
N PRO A 124 17.12 7.67 -9.53
CA PRO A 124 17.09 6.30 -9.01
C PRO A 124 17.94 5.38 -9.89
N PRO A 125 18.71 4.44 -9.31
CA PRO A 125 19.54 3.54 -10.09
C PRO A 125 18.67 2.64 -10.98
N PRO A 126 19.14 2.29 -12.19
CA PRO A 126 18.38 1.48 -13.13
C PRO A 126 18.13 0.06 -12.58
N SER A 127 16.86 -0.20 -12.25
CA SER A 127 16.15 -1.49 -12.33
C SER A 127 16.97 -2.77 -12.11
N LYS A 128 17.66 -2.92 -10.98
CA LYS A 128 18.10 -4.21 -10.47
C LYS A 128 17.82 -4.32 -8.96
N PRO A 129 17.46 -5.51 -8.44
CA PRO A 129 17.20 -5.70 -7.03
C PRO A 129 18.52 -5.62 -6.27
N VAL A 130 18.87 -4.44 -5.78
CA VAL A 130 20.01 -4.28 -4.88
C VAL A 130 19.48 -4.39 -3.46
N ILE A 131 19.83 -5.49 -2.81
CA ILE A 131 19.70 -5.71 -1.37
C ILE A 131 20.30 -4.48 -0.68
N VAL A 132 19.46 -3.78 0.11
CA VAL A 132 19.85 -2.58 0.83
C VAL A 132 20.95 -2.93 1.85
N LYS A 133 22.19 -2.59 1.51
CA LYS A 133 23.29 -2.45 2.48
C LYS A 133 23.86 -1.06 2.34
N SER A 134 23.23 -0.12 3.04
CA SER A 134 23.63 1.29 3.13
C SER A 134 23.62 2.03 1.79
N CYS A 135 23.26 3.31 1.79
CA CYS A 135 23.48 4.13 0.61
C CYS A 135 25.01 4.23 0.37
N HIS A 136 25.55 3.48 -0.59
CA HIS A 136 26.89 3.66 -1.15
C HIS A 136 26.90 4.87 -2.12
N CYS A 137 26.21 5.94 -1.77
CA CYS A 137 26.41 7.20 -2.45
C CYS A 137 27.76 7.75 -1.96
N HIS A 138 28.75 7.87 -2.85
CA HIS A 138 29.97 8.67 -2.64
C HIS A 138 29.62 10.17 -2.62
N CYS A 139 28.54 10.54 -1.93
CA CYS A 139 28.22 11.92 -1.63
C CYS A 139 29.15 12.31 -0.48
N ASP A 140 30.24 12.98 -0.84
CA ASP A 140 31.11 13.68 0.10
C ASP A 140 30.23 14.72 0.82
N HIS A 141 29.63 14.33 1.95
CA HIS A 141 28.95 15.25 2.81
C HIS A 141 30.04 16.04 3.53
N PRO A 142 30.18 17.37 3.32
CA PRO A 142 31.04 18.15 4.17
C PRO A 142 30.50 17.98 5.59
N SER A 143 31.30 17.30 6.40
CA SER A 143 31.04 17.10 7.82
C SER A 143 30.61 18.45 8.38
N ARG A 144 29.39 18.48 8.92
CA ARG A 144 28.77 19.65 9.53
C ARG A 144 29.71 20.18 10.63
N SER A 145 30.61 21.08 10.24
CA SER A 145 31.52 21.74 11.15
C SER A 145 30.64 22.63 12.02
N LYS A 146 30.49 22.21 13.28
CA LYS A 146 29.87 23.01 14.33
C LYS A 146 30.55 24.38 14.32
N ARG A 147 29.76 25.43 14.06
CA ARG A 147 29.99 26.75 14.63
C ARG A 147 29.10 26.86 15.85
#